data_AF-A0A933MKJ8-F1
#
_entry.id   AF-A0A933MKJ8-F1
#
_cell.length_a   1.000
_cell.length_b   1.000
_cell.length_c   1.000
_cell.angle_alpha   90.00
_cell.angle_beta   90.00
_cell.angle_gamma   90.00
#
_symmetry.space_group_name_H-M   'P 1'
#
loop_
_entity.id
_entity.type
_entity.pdbx_description
1 polymer ?
#
loop_
_entity_poly.entity_id
_entity_poly.type
_entity_poly.pdbx_seq_one_letter_code
_entity_poly.pdbx_strand_id
1 'polypeptide(L)' 'MARDPIVEEVRAIRDAFAKRHNYDIDAIVRALQEASADAGRQVVSLPSKPLREEDEPRKAG' A
#
# COMPACT_ATOMS: atom_id res chain seq x y z
N MET A 1 22.93 -6.17 -12.16
CA MET A 1 22.04 -5.81 -11.04
C MET A 1 21.79 -7.07 -10.23
N ALA A 2 22.20 -7.11 -8.96
CA ALA A 2 22.09 -8.33 -8.15
C ALA A 2 20.61 -8.68 -7.92
N ARG A 3 20.26 -9.96 -8.06
CA ARG A 3 18.93 -10.46 -7.64
C ARG A 3 18.99 -10.72 -6.15
N ASP A 4 18.21 -9.97 -5.40
CA ASP A 4 18.06 -10.18 -3.96
C ASP A 4 17.06 -11.33 -3.72
N PRO A 5 17.45 -12.39 -2.98
CA PRO A 5 16.58 -13.54 -2.74
C PRO A 5 15.27 -13.17 -2.03
N ILE A 6 15.27 -12.17 -1.15
CA ILE A 6 14.07 -11.71 -0.43
C ILE A 6 13.10 -11.04 -1.41
N VAL A 7 13.63 -10.25 -2.33
CA VAL A 7 12.81 -9.56 -3.35
C VAL A 7 12.15 -10.57 -4.29
N GLU A 8 12.88 -11.61 -4.69
CA GLU A 8 12.33 -12.66 -5.56
C GLU A 8 11.22 -13.47 -4.86
N GLU A 9 11.36 -13.77 -3.57
CA GLU A 9 10.30 -14.41 -2.79
C GLU A 9 9.03 -13.55 -2.72
N VAL A 10 9.18 -12.27 -2.37
CA VAL A 10 8.05 -11.32 -2.31
C VAL A 10 7.36 -11.21 -3.68
N ARG A 11 8.13 -11.21 -4.77
CA ARG A 11 7.59 -11.21 -6.14
C ARG A 11 6.79 -12.48 -6.44
N ALA A 12 7.31 -13.65 -6.07
CA ALA A 12 6.62 -14.92 -6.27
C ALA A 12 5.29 -14.97 -5.50
N ILE A 13 5.28 -14.51 -4.25
CA ILE A 13 4.05 -14.43 -3.43
C ILE A 13 3.03 -13.48 -4.06
N ARG A 14 3.46 -12.30 -4.50
CA ARG A 14 2.58 -11.32 -5.15
C ARG A 14 2.01 -11.83 -6.48
N ASP A 15 2.83 -12.49 -7.30
CA ASP A 15 2.38 -13.08 -8.56
C ASP A 15 1.36 -14.21 -8.34
N ALA A 16 1.62 -15.09 -7.37
CA ALA A 16 0.67 -16.14 -6.99
C ALA A 16 -0.65 -15.55 -6.48
N PHE A 17 -0.62 -14.45 -5.71
CA PHE A 17 -1.81 -13.72 -5.29
C PHE A 17 -2.55 -13.12 -6.49
N ALA A 18 -1.85 -12.40 -7.37
CA ALA A 18 -2.44 -11.79 -8.55
C ALA A 18 -3.11 -12.82 -9.48
N LYS A 19 -2.47 -13.97 -9.71
CA LYS A 19 -3.04 -15.09 -10.48
C LYS A 19 -4.38 -15.57 -9.94
N ARG A 20 -4.55 -15.68 -8.61
CA ARG A 20 -5.82 -16.07 -8.00
C ARG A 20 -6.96 -15.08 -8.28
N HIS A 21 -6.60 -13.81 -8.52
CA HIS A 21 -7.53 -12.74 -8.87
C HIS A 21 -7.51 -12.41 -10.37
N ASN A 22 -6.96 -13.30 -11.21
CA ASN A 22 -6.87 -13.09 -12.67
C ASN A 22 -6.17 -11.77 -13.06
N TYR A 23 -5.23 -11.30 -12.24
CA TYR A 23 -4.55 -10.01 -12.39
C TYR A 23 -5.48 -8.79 -12.43
N ASP A 24 -6.71 -8.92 -11.94
CA ASP A 24 -7.65 -7.82 -11.78
C ASP A 24 -7.29 -7.02 -10.52
N ILE A 25 -6.89 -5.76 -10.73
CA ILE A 25 -6.46 -4.86 -9.67
C ILE A 25 -7.61 -4.54 -8.71
N ASP A 26 -8.83 -4.38 -9.22
CA ASP A 26 -9.99 -4.04 -8.39
C ASP A 26 -10.34 -5.23 -7.49
N ALA A 27 -10.29 -6.45 -8.04
CA ALA A 27 -10.51 -7.69 -7.27
C ALA A 27 -9.44 -7.88 -6.18
N ILE A 28 -8.18 -7.58 -6.48
CA ILE A 28 -7.07 -7.63 -5.50
C ILE A 28 -7.29 -6.63 -4.37
N VAL A 29 -7.61 -5.38 -4.71
CA VAL A 29 -7.85 -4.32 -3.72
C VAL A 29 -8.99 -4.70 -2.80
N ARG A 30 -10.09 -5.18 -3.37
CA ARG A 30 -11.25 -5.63 -2.60
C ARG A 30 -10.90 -6.77 -1.63
N ALA A 31 -10.18 -7.78 -2.09
CA ALA A 31 -9.75 -8.90 -1.25
C ALA A 31 -8.86 -8.45 -0.07
N LEU A 32 -7.98 -7.48 -0.29
CA LEU A 32 -7.14 -6.91 0.77
C LEU A 32 -7.94 -6.07 1.77
N GLN A 33 -8.96 -5.34 1.32
CA GLN A 33 -9.87 -4.60 2.20
C GLN A 33 -10.69 -5.55 3.07
N GLU A 34 -11.25 -6.62 2.50
CA GLU A 34 -12.00 -7.65 3.22
C GLU A 34 -11.12 -8.31 4.30
N ALA A 35 -9.91 -8.75 3.94
CA ALA A 35 -8.96 -9.32 4.90
C ALA A 35 -8.56 -8.33 6.02
N SER A 36 -8.49 -7.03 5.70
CA SER A 36 -8.19 -5.99 6.70
C SER A 36 -9.34 -5.74 7.66
N ALA A 37 -10.59 -5.84 7.18
CA ALA A 37 -11.78 -5.74 8.02
C ALA A 37 -11.91 -6.94 8.97
N ASP A 38 -11.62 -8.14 8.49
CA ASP A 38 -11.65 -9.38 9.29
C ASP A 38 -10.58 -9.41 10.39
N ALA A 39 -9.50 -8.63 10.26
CA ALA A 39 -8.44 -8.55 11.27
C ALA A 39 -8.88 -7.90 12.59
N GLY A 40 -10.13 -7.42 12.69
CA GLY A 40 -10.72 -6.87 13.92
C GLY A 40 -10.10 -5.55 14.38
N ARG A 41 -9.33 -4.88 13.52
CA ARG A 41 -8.70 -3.58 13.81
C ARG A 41 -9.61 -2.45 13.33
N GLN A 42 -9.72 -1.40 14.14
CA GLN A 42 -10.49 -0.22 13.77
C GLN A 42 -9.77 0.56 12.66
N VAL A 43 -10.45 0.79 11.54
CA VAL A 43 -10.00 1.73 10.51
C VAL A 43 -10.29 3.15 11.01
N VAL A 44 -9.25 3.98 11.11
CA VAL A 44 -9.36 5.39 11.51
C VAL A 44 -8.93 6.32 10.38
N SER A 45 -9.70 7.39 10.18
CA SER A 45 -9.32 8.50 9.29
C SER A 45 -8.86 9.66 10.17
N LEU A 46 -7.57 9.97 10.12
CA LEU A 46 -6.99 11.08 10.87
C LEU A 46 -6.88 12.30 9.95
N PRO A 47 -7.15 13.53 10.43
CA PRO A 47 -6.96 14.72 9.64
C PRO A 47 -5.48 14.90 9.28
N SER A 48 -5.22 15.52 8.13
CA SER A 48 -3.86 15.88 7.73
C SER A 48 -3.20 16.77 8.78
N LYS A 49 -1.89 16.59 8.99
CA LYS A 49 -1.11 17.44 9.89
C LYS A 49 -1.14 18.89 9.36
N PRO A 50 -1.45 19.90 10.20
CA PRO A 50 -1.42 21.29 9.77
C PRO A 50 0.01 21.69 9.39
N LEU A 51 0.15 22.43 8.28
CA LEU A 51 1.40 23.09 7.89
C LEU A 51 1.77 24.08 8.99
N ARG A 52 2.98 23.95 9.54
CA ARG A 52 3.54 24.99 10.40
C ARG A 52 4.09 26.10 9.49
N GLU A 53 4.13 27.34 9.96
CA GLU A 53 4.71 28.46 9.19
C GLU A 53 6.16 28.17 8.74
N GLU A 54 6.88 27.35 9.51
CA GLU A 54 8.24 26.88 9.21
C GLU A 54 8.33 25.88 8.04
N ASP A 55 7.22 25.22 7.70
CA ASP A 55 7.12 24.23 6.62
C ASP A 55 6.64 24.87 5.29
N GLU A 56 6.45 26.19 5.25
CA GLU A 56 6.03 26.88 4.03
C GLU A 56 7.14 26.71 2.96
N PRO A 57 6.83 26.17 1.77
CA PRO A 57 7.85 26.02 0.74
C PRO A 57 8.44 27.39 0.42
N ARG A 58 9.77 27.52 0.53
CA ARG A 58 10.48 28.75 0.18
C ARG A 58 9.98 29.21 -1.18
N LYS A 59 9.27 30.35 -1.20
CA LYS A 59 8.74 30.92 -2.45
C LYS A 59 9.94 31.14 -3.36
N ALA A 60 9.98 30.44 -4.49
CA ALA A 60 10.94 30.68 -5.54
C ALA A 60 10.59 32.05 -6.15
N GLY A 61 11.37 33.06 -5.77
CA GLY A 61 11.36 34.38 -6.40
C GLY A 61 12.21 34.39 -7.65
#